data_AF-A0A845ZQS2-F1
#
_entry.id   AF-A0A845ZQS2-F1
#
_cell.length_a   1.000
_cell.length_b   1.000
_cell.length_c   1.000
_cell.angle_alpha   90.00
_cell.angle_beta   90.00
_cell.angle_gamma   90.00
#
_symmetry.space_group_name_H-M   'P 1'
#
loop_
_entity.id
_entity.type
_entity.pdbx_description
1 polymer ?
#
loop_
_entity_poly.entity_id
_entity_poly.type
_entity_poly.pdbx_seq_one_letter_code
_entity_poly.pdbx_strand_id
1 'polypeptide(L)' 'MSSYKKTYVLKLYVAGNTPNSVRALRTLKTILEQEFQGVYALKVIDVLKSPQLAEED' A
#
# COMPACT_ATOMS: atom_id res chain seq x y z
N MET A 1 -17.76 -24.48 0.95
CA MET A 1 -18.14 -23.14 1.44
C MET A 1 -16.92 -22.23 1.28
N SER A 2 -16.89 -21.38 0.25
CA SER A 2 -15.78 -20.43 0.06
C SER A 2 -16.04 -19.21 0.95
N SER A 3 -15.27 -19.09 2.03
CA SER A 3 -15.27 -17.88 2.85
C SER A 3 -14.57 -16.79 2.05
N TYR A 4 -15.35 -15.88 1.44
CA TYR A 4 -14.82 -14.68 0.80
C TYR A 4 -14.21 -13.79 1.88
N LYS A 5 -12.95 -14.04 2.25
CA LYS A 5 -12.18 -13.10 3.06
C LYS A 5 -12.09 -11.81 2.25
N LYS A 6 -12.75 -10.75 2.74
CA LYS A 6 -12.65 -9.41 2.17
C LYS A 6 -11.19 -8.98 2.25
N THR A 7 -10.48 -9.06 1.13
CA THR A 7 -9.10 -8.58 1.04
C THR A 7 -9.13 -7.06 0.89
N TYR A 8 -8.58 -6.35 1.85
CA TYR A 8 -8.43 -4.90 1.78
C TYR A 8 -7.29 -4.55 0.83
N VAL A 9 -7.59 -3.84 -0.25
CA VAL A 9 -6.57 -3.34 -1.18
C VAL A 9 -6.22 -1.93 -0.75
N LEU A 10 -5.01 -1.76 -0.21
CA LEU A 10 -4.45 -0.46 0.16
C LEU A 10 -3.49 0.00 -0.93
N LYS A 11 -3.60 1.27 -1.32
CA LYS A 11 -2.67 1.91 -2.25
C LYS A 11 -1.86 2.96 -1.48
N LEU A 12 -0.55 2.86 -1.54
CA LEU A 12 0.39 3.83 -0.95
C LEU A 12 1.08 4.59 -2.07
N TYR A 13 0.74 5.87 -2.19
CA TYR A 13 1.38 6.78 -3.13
C TYR A 13 2.65 7.37 -2.51
N VAL A 14 3.78 7.20 -3.20
CA VAL A 14 5.09 7.71 -2.76
C VAL A 14 5.71 8.56 -3.86
N ALA A 15 6.41 9.62 -3.48
CA ALA A 15 7.22 10.40 -4.41
C ALA A 15 8.66 9.87 -4.37
N GLY A 16 8.98 8.91 -5.23
CA GLY A 16 10.30 8.28 -5.28
C GLY A 16 10.69 7.57 -3.98
N ASN A 17 11.98 7.22 -3.89
CA ASN A 17 12.53 6.43 -2.79
C ASN A 17 13.15 7.32 -1.68
N THR A 18 12.46 8.40 -1.33
CA THR A 18 12.92 9.29 -0.26
C THR A 18 12.93 8.57 1.09
N PRO A 19 13.74 9.00 2.07
CA PRO A 19 13.74 8.43 3.41
C PRO A 19 12.34 8.40 4.04
N ASN A 20 11.52 9.40 3.75
CA ASN A 20 10.13 9.47 4.19
C ASN A 20 9.27 8.38 3.57
N SER A 21 9.38 8.16 2.25
CA SER A 21 8.65 7.08 1.54
C SER A 21 8.99 5.70 2.11
N VAL A 22 10.28 5.44 2.33
CA VAL A 22 10.76 4.16 2.89
C VAL A 22 10.25 3.98 4.33
N ARG A 23 10.29 5.04 5.13
CA ARG A 23 9.77 5.02 6.51
C ARG A 23 8.27 4.76 6.54
N ALA A 24 7.50 5.47 5.72
CA ALA A 24 6.06 5.30 5.61
C ALA A 24 5.69 3.87 5.20
N LEU A 25 6.36 3.32 4.19
CA LEU A 25 6.16 1.94 3.75
C LEU A 25 6.43 0.95 4.88
N ARG A 26 7.53 1.12 5.62
CA ARG A 26 7.89 0.24 6.73
C ARG A 26 6.85 0.30 7.85
N THR A 27 6.45 1.50 8.26
CA THR A 27 5.42 1.69 9.29
C THR A 27 4.09 1.07 8.88
N LEU A 28 3.64 1.33 7.65
CA LEU A 28 2.38 0.80 7.14
C LEU A 28 2.42 -0.73 7.07
N LYS A 29 3.52 -1.31 6.58
CA LYS A 29 3.69 -2.76 6.54
C LYS A 29 3.64 -3.39 7.93
N THR A 30 4.30 -2.80 8.93
CA THR A 30 4.25 -3.29 10.32
C THR A 30 2.82 -3.30 10.86
N ILE A 31 2.06 -2.22 10.66
CA ILE A 31 0.67 -2.13 11.12
C ILE A 31 -0.19 -3.19 10.42
N LEU A 32 -0.05 -3.32 9.10
CA LEU A 32 -0.82 -4.29 8.32
C LEU A 32 -0.49 -5.75 8.69
N GLU A 33 0.77 -6.04 9.01
CA GLU A 33 1.19 -7.35 9.51
C GLU A 33 0.66 -7.64 10.91
N GLN A 34 0.52 -6.63 11.77
CA GLN A 34 0.01 -6.80 13.13
C GLN A 34 -1.51 -6.89 13.20
N GLU A 35 -2.23 -6.06 12.44
CA GLU A 35 -3.68 -5.91 12.57
C GLU A 35 -4.46 -6.61 11.45
N PHE A 36 -3.88 -6.74 10.25
CA PHE A 36 -4.58 -7.20 9.04
C PHE A 36 -4.00 -8.50 8.46
N GLN A 37 -3.24 -9.27 9.24
CA GLN A 37 -2.51 -10.45 8.77
C GLN A 37 -3.41 -11.40 7.94
N GLY A 38 -3.04 -11.60 6.68
CA GLY A 38 -3.73 -12.51 5.77
C GLY A 38 -5.04 -11.99 5.17
N VAL A 39 -5.35 -10.70 5.30
CA VAL A 39 -6.54 -10.06 4.70
C VAL A 39 -6.25 -8.71 4.01
N TYR A 40 -5.00 -8.41 3.66
CA TYR A 40 -4.66 -7.18 2.92
C TYR A 40 -3.77 -7.43 1.70
N ALA A 41 -3.84 -6.51 0.74
CA ALA A 41 -2.90 -6.35 -0.36
C ALA A 41 -2.44 -4.89 -0.39
N LEU A 42 -1.13 -4.66 -0.28
CA LEU A 42 -0.55 -3.33 -0.34
C LEU A 42 0.08 -3.09 -1.72
N LYS A 43 -0.40 -2.06 -2.43
CA LYS A 43 0.16 -1.61 -3.71
C LYS A 43 0.90 -0.30 -3.50
N VAL A 44 2.19 -0.27 -3.80
CA VAL A 44 3.01 0.95 -3.72
C VAL A 44 3.09 1.56 -5.10
N ILE A 45 2.74 2.84 -5.22
CA ILE A 45 2.69 3.56 -6.50
C ILE A 45 3.61 4.76 -6.40
N ASP A 46 4.63 4.80 -7.25
CA ASP A 46 5.54 5.93 -7.34
C ASP A 46 4.96 6.98 -8.29
N VAL A 47 4.46 8.09 -7.72
CA VAL A 47 3.82 9.16 -8.49
C VAL A 47 4.79 9.89 -9.40
N LEU A 48 6.10 9.82 -9.11
CA LEU A 48 7.12 10.41 -9.99
C LEU A 48 7.36 9.55 -11.24
N LYS A 49 7.13 8.23 -11.15
CA LYS A 49 7.28 7.30 -12.29
C LYS A 49 5.99 7.15 -13.08
N SER A 50 4.85 7.29 -12.41
CA SER A 50 3.54 7.10 -13.02
C SER A 50 2.56 8.16 -12.50
N PRO A 51 2.72 9.42 -12.95
CA PRO A 51 1.88 10.52 -12.51
C PRO A 51 0.41 10.32 -12.89
N GLN A 52 0.11 9.63 -14.01
CA GLN A 52 -1.26 9.36 -14.43
C GLN A 52 -2.04 8.52 -13.40
N LEU A 53 -1.36 7.61 -12.69
CA LEU A 53 -2.01 6.76 -11.67
C LEU A 53 -2.40 7.53 -10.41
N ALA A 54 -1.87 8.74 -10.21
CA ALA A 54 -2.22 9.59 -9.07
C ALA A 54 -3.46 10.46 -9.36
N GLU A 55 -3.81 10.64 -10.62
CA GLU A 55 -4.93 11.50 -11.06
C GLU A 55 -6.22 10.70 -11.27
N GLU A 56 -6.12 9.38 -11.48
CA GLU A 56 -7.26 8.48 -11.71
C GLU A 56 -7.96 7.95 -10.44
N ASP A 57 -7.42 8.22 -9.25
CA ASP A 57 -7.92 7.75 -7.94
C ASP A 57 -8.33 8.92 -7.04
#